data_AF-A0AAW3H592-F1
#
_entry.id   AF-A0AAW3H592-F1
#
_cell.length_a   1.000
_cell.length_b   1.000
_cell.length_c   1.000
_cell.angle_alpha   90.00
_cell.angle_beta   90.00
_cell.angle_gamma   90.00
#
_symmetry.space_group_name_H-M   'P 1'
#
loop_
_entity.id
_entity.type
_entity.pdbx_description
1 polymer ?
#
loop_
_entity_poly.entity_id
_entity_poly.type
_entity_poly.pdbx_seq_one_letter_code
_entity_poly.pdbx_strand_id
1 'polypeptide(L)' 'MKKMLFYQKTKHYSGVLQSSDEGKIWWEDFRNLSHLKLATSDMSDMLRVFLEDNLSEFFYYKDGDDWLYDLK' A
#
# COMPACT_ATOMS: atom_id res chain seq x y z
N MET A 1 -19.06 -10.65 -2.31
CA MET A 1 -18.59 -10.31 -0.94
C MET A 1 -17.64 -9.13 -1.08
N LYS A 2 -17.92 -7.99 -0.43
CA LYS A 2 -17.02 -6.82 -0.47
C LYS A 2 -15.83 -7.11 0.47
N LYS A 3 -14.60 -6.92 -0.01
CA LYS A 3 -13.38 -7.00 0.80
C LYS A 3 -12.99 -5.59 1.22
N MET A 4 -12.49 -5.45 2.44
CA MET A 4 -12.04 -4.17 3.00
C MET A 4 -10.71 -4.41 3.71
N LEU A 5 -9.75 -3.53 3.45
CA LEU A 5 -8.43 -3.54 4.08
C LEU A 5 -8.24 -2.20 4.79
N PHE A 6 -7.84 -2.25 6.05
CA PHE A 6 -7.54 -1.05 6.84
C PHE A 6 -6.03 -0.82 6.85
N TYR A 7 -5.62 0.37 6.44
CA TYR A 7 -4.22 0.76 6.39
C TYR A 7 -3.83 1.53 7.66
N GLN A 8 -2.60 1.34 8.12
CA GLN A 8 -2.07 1.99 9.32
C GLN A 8 -0.65 2.51 9.09
N LYS A 9 -0.33 3.66 9.68
CA LYS A 9 0.99 4.31 9.61
C LYS A 9 1.48 4.65 11.01
N THR A 10 2.74 4.35 11.31
CA THR A 10 3.36 4.71 12.59
C THR A 10 4.77 5.27 12.38
N LYS A 11 5.17 6.17 13.28
CA LYS A 11 6.56 6.64 13.44
C LYS A 11 7.23 6.10 14.70
N HIS A 12 6.47 5.39 15.54
CA HIS A 12 6.94 4.86 16.83
C HIS A 12 6.89 3.34 16.79
N TYR A 13 8.05 2.72 16.98
CA TYR A 13 8.23 1.27 17.05
C TYR A 13 9.40 0.95 17.99
N SER A 14 9.46 -0.29 18.48
CA SER A 14 10.55 -0.81 19.28
C SER A 14 10.87 -2.26 18.89
N GLY A 15 12.05 -2.76 19.29
CA GLY A 15 12.52 -4.11 18.92
C GLY A 15 13.43 -4.11 17.70
N VAL A 16 13.65 -5.31 17.13
CA VAL A 16 14.54 -5.55 15.99
C VAL A 16 13.75 -6.18 14.85
N LEU A 17 14.00 -5.72 13.62
CA LEU A 17 13.34 -6.20 12.42
C LEU A 17 13.70 -7.68 12.16
N GLN A 18 12.70 -8.54 11.98
CA GLN A 18 12.87 -9.98 11.80
C GLN A 18 11.92 -10.53 10.73
N SER A 19 12.47 -11.23 9.73
CA SER A 19 11.67 -11.90 8.69
C SER A 19 10.97 -13.15 9.23
N SER A 20 9.91 -13.58 8.54
CA SER A 20 9.13 -14.78 8.87
C SER A 20 8.93 -15.68 7.64
N ASP A 21 8.23 -16.80 7.82
CA ASP A 21 7.88 -17.72 6.73
C ASP A 21 6.95 -17.08 5.68
N GLU A 22 6.26 -16.00 6.02
CA GLU A 22 5.43 -15.25 5.08
C GLU A 22 6.25 -14.44 4.07
N GLY A 23 7.49 -14.10 4.42
CA GLY A 23 8.38 -13.36 3.53
C GLY A 23 9.51 -12.61 4.22
N LYS A 24 10.46 -12.18 3.39
CA LYS A 24 11.58 -11.33 3.80
C LYS A 24 11.11 -9.89 4.00
N ILE A 25 11.52 -9.28 5.11
CA ILE A 25 11.31 -7.85 5.38
C ILE A 25 12.65 -7.13 5.53
N TRP A 26 12.68 -5.85 5.13
CA TRP A 26 13.85 -4.99 5.24
C TRP A 26 13.41 -3.52 5.37
N TRP A 27 14.35 -2.66 5.78
CA TRP A 27 14.17 -1.21 5.73
C TRP A 27 14.51 -0.71 4.33
N GLU A 28 13.65 0.12 3.76
CA GLU A 28 13.83 0.67 2.42
C GLU A 28 13.83 2.20 2.45
N ASP A 29 14.60 2.83 1.56
CA ASP A 29 14.50 4.26 1.34
C ASP A 29 13.22 4.57 0.56
N PHE A 30 12.41 5.48 1.08
CA PHE A 30 11.16 5.88 0.43
C PHE A 30 11.35 6.29 -1.04
N ARG A 31 12.47 6.93 -1.37
CA ARG A 31 12.80 7.37 -2.74
C ARG A 31 13.08 6.23 -3.71
N ASN A 32 13.41 5.04 -3.19
CA ASN A 32 13.73 3.87 -4.00
C ASN A 32 12.48 3.02 -4.33
N LEU A 33 11.33 3.31 -3.71
CA LEU A 33 10.11 2.51 -3.88
C LEU A 33 9.67 2.39 -5.35
N SER A 34 9.85 3.44 -6.16
CA SER A 34 9.51 3.43 -7.59
C SER A 34 10.36 2.49 -8.43
N HIS A 35 11.52 2.07 -7.92
CA HIS A 35 12.42 1.12 -8.60
C HIS A 35 12.17 -0.33 -8.17
N LEU A 36 11.35 -0.55 -7.14
CA LEU A 36 11.01 -1.88 -6.67
C LEU A 36 9.86 -2.46 -7.48
N LYS A 37 9.84 -3.80 -7.57
CA LYS A 37 8.69 -4.54 -8.08
C LYS A 37 7.61 -4.60 -6.99
N LEU A 38 6.73 -3.62 -6.98
CA LEU A 38 5.56 -3.60 -6.10
C LEU A 38 4.53 -4.66 -6.53
N ALA A 39 3.60 -5.01 -5.64
CA ALA A 39 2.65 -6.09 -5.87
C ALA A 39 1.75 -5.85 -7.10
N THR A 40 1.33 -4.61 -7.31
CA THR A 40 0.51 -4.15 -8.43
C THR A 40 1.03 -2.80 -8.93
N SER A 41 0.71 -2.46 -10.18
CA SER A 41 1.15 -1.21 -10.81
C SER A 41 0.58 0.04 -10.14
N ASP A 42 -0.57 -0.07 -9.49
CA ASP A 42 -1.30 1.00 -8.81
C ASP A 42 -0.91 1.18 -7.32
N MET A 43 0.06 0.39 -6.82
CA MET A 43 0.57 0.56 -5.45
C MET A 43 1.16 1.95 -5.20
N SER A 44 1.71 2.60 -6.22
CA SER A 44 2.20 3.97 -6.13
C SER A 44 1.07 4.95 -5.76
N ASP A 45 -0.13 4.73 -6.30
CA ASP A 45 -1.32 5.53 -5.97
C ASP A 45 -1.90 5.15 -4.61
N MET A 46 -1.82 3.87 -4.21
CA MET A 46 -2.16 3.45 -2.86
C MET A 46 -1.28 4.13 -1.80
N LEU A 47 0.01 4.35 -2.07
CA LEU A 47 0.90 5.09 -1.17
C LEU A 47 0.45 6.54 -0.96
N ARG A 48 -0.24 7.16 -1.94
CA ARG A 48 -0.75 8.53 -1.80
C ARG A 48 -1.78 8.64 -0.66
N VAL A 49 -2.59 7.61 -0.45
CA VAL A 49 -3.53 7.54 0.70
C VAL A 49 -2.80 7.61 2.05
N PHE A 50 -1.53 7.21 2.13
CA PHE A 50 -0.73 7.32 3.36
C PHE A 50 -0.04 8.69 3.53
N LEU A 51 0.05 9.48 2.46
CA LEU A 51 0.92 10.67 2.39
C LEU A 51 0.15 11.96 2.23
N GLU A 52 -1.00 11.91 1.55
CA GLU A 52 -1.87 13.05 1.28
C GLU A 52 -3.00 13.07 2.32
N ASP A 53 -3.02 14.09 3.17
CA ASP A 53 -4.01 14.19 4.26
C ASP A 53 -5.46 14.32 3.78
N ASN A 54 -5.67 14.67 2.51
CA ASN A 54 -6.97 14.76 1.86
C ASN A 54 -7.43 13.47 1.19
N LEU A 55 -6.65 12.39 1.29
CA LEU A 55 -7.01 11.04 0.82
C LEU A 55 -7.12 10.08 2.01
N SER A 56 -8.10 9.20 1.95
CA SER A 56 -8.45 8.25 3.01
C SER A 56 -8.84 6.86 2.51
N GLU A 57 -9.22 6.72 1.23
CA GLU A 57 -9.68 5.45 0.66
C GLU A 57 -9.09 5.20 -0.74
N PHE A 58 -8.66 3.95 -0.96
CA PHE A 58 -8.39 3.39 -2.28
C PHE A 58 -9.50 2.40 -2.61
N PHE A 59 -10.36 2.71 -3.59
CA PHE A 59 -11.57 1.94 -3.86
C PHE A 59 -11.56 1.30 -5.24
N TYR A 60 -11.40 -0.02 -5.31
CA TYR A 60 -11.55 -0.79 -6.55
C TYR A 60 -13.02 -1.07 -6.87
N TYR A 61 -13.36 -0.91 -8.15
CA TYR A 61 -14.65 -1.32 -8.71
C TYR A 61 -14.48 -1.96 -10.09
N LYS A 62 -15.47 -2.73 -10.52
CA LYS A 62 -15.47 -3.38 -11.83
C LYS A 62 -16.30 -2.56 -12.81
N ASP A 63 -15.76 -2.27 -13.98
CA ASP A 63 -16.47 -1.68 -15.11
C ASP A 63 -16.40 -2.65 -16.30
N GLY A 64 -17.50 -3.35 -16.55
CA GLY A 64 -17.51 -4.48 -17.49
C GLY A 64 -16.56 -5.60 -17.06
N ASP A 65 -15.47 -5.78 -17.81
CA ASP A 65 -14.42 -6.75 -17.52
C ASP A 65 -13.14 -6.15 -16.93
N ASP A 66 -13.06 -4.83 -16.88
CA ASP A 66 -11.91 -4.11 -16.35
C ASP A 66 -12.07 -3.81 -14.85
N TRP A 67 -10.93 -3.79 -14.15
CA TRP A 67 -10.84 -3.30 -12.78
C TRP A 67 -10.31 -1.87 -12.80
N LEU A 68 -11.12 -0.95 -12.29
CA LEU A 68 -10.79 0.46 -12.12
C LEU A 68 -10.71 0.80 -10.63
N TYR A 69 -10.16 1.96 -10.31
CA TYR A 69 -10.12 2.45 -8.94
C TYR A 69 -10.26 3.97 -8.85
N ASP A 70 -10.81 4.40 -7.72
CA ASP A 70 -10.85 5.80 -7.30
C ASP A 70 -10.02 6.00 -6.03
N LEU A 71 -9.40 7.18 -5.92
CA LEU A 71 -8.84 7.70 -4.67
C LEU A 71 -9.82 8.71 -4.08
N LYS A 72 -10.16 8.54 -2.80
CA LYS A 72 -11.08 9.43 -2.08
C LYS A 72 -10.47 9.84 -0.76
#